data_AF-A0A2V9G8W1-F1
#
_entry.id   AF-A0A2V9G8W1-F1
#
_cell.length_a   1.000
_cell.length_b   1.000
_cell.length_c   1.000
_cell.angle_alpha   90.00
_cell.angle_beta   90.00
_cell.angle_gamma   90.00
#
_symmetry.space_group_name_H-M   'P 1'
#
loop_
_entity.id
_entity.type
_entity.pdbx_description
1 polymer ?
#
loop_
_entity_poly.entity_id
_entity_poly.type
_entity_poly.pdbx_seq_one_letter_code
_entity_poly.pdbx_strand_id
1 'polypeptide(L)'
;MFAKSGTGFTPFWTCDDCGSVEPGNIGITSLDAVGDFNAEPSFRPVVLSNNFNQKTGDQIWNPAAFGLPSVGPDVFTQAGVAKRNMLWGPGTWGVNLGLHKDFRFTDRVNAQLGADVDNIFNHPLLSPNSDAGGGGGSFAWLGSFNVRVDQTTGRLLPLDPADVTPNTDFGRLISSFTQEGIDNRRTVRLRLRITF
;
A
#
# COMPACT_ATOMS: atom_id res chain seq x y z
N MET A 1 3.46 1.08 23.01
CA MET A 1 4.08 0.15 22.04
C MET A 1 2.99 -0.51 21.25
N PHE A 2 3.25 -0.80 19.97
CA PHE A 2 2.38 -1.66 19.16
C PHE A 2 3.23 -2.61 18.31
N ALA A 3 2.61 -3.70 17.88
CA ALA A 3 3.13 -4.60 16.86
C ALA A 3 1.95 -5.14 16.06
N LYS A 4 2.08 -5.16 14.73
CA LYS A 4 1.07 -5.68 13.81
C LYS A 4 1.74 -6.61 12.80
N SER A 5 1.05 -7.71 12.50
CA SER A 5 1.38 -8.51 11.32
C SER A 5 1.12 -7.71 10.05
N GLY A 6 1.69 -8.16 8.93
CA GLY A 6 1.37 -7.59 7.63
C GLY A 6 -0.13 -7.67 7.30
N THR A 7 -0.54 -6.88 6.31
CA THR A 7 -1.87 -6.90 5.73
C THR A 7 -1.85 -7.65 4.41
N GLY A 8 -2.99 -8.25 4.03
CA GLY A 8 -3.11 -8.94 2.76
C GLY A 8 -3.46 -7.97 1.64
N PHE A 9 -2.73 -8.03 0.52
CA PHE A 9 -2.89 -7.16 -0.64
C PHE A 9 -3.40 -7.87 -1.90
N THR A 10 -3.99 -7.12 -2.82
CA THR A 10 -4.41 -7.58 -4.14
C THR A 10 -3.71 -6.76 -5.23
N PRO A 11 -2.89 -7.39 -6.10
CA PRO A 11 -2.25 -6.67 -7.18
C PRO A 11 -3.30 -6.20 -8.20
N PHE A 12 -3.12 -5.01 -8.76
CA PHE A 12 -4.08 -4.44 -9.71
C PHE A 12 -3.41 -3.60 -10.79
N TRP A 13 -4.07 -3.52 -11.94
CA TRP A 13 -3.79 -2.61 -13.04
C TRP A 13 -4.88 -1.54 -13.11
N THR A 14 -4.54 -0.36 -13.59
CA THR A 14 -5.52 0.67 -13.98
C THR A 14 -5.65 0.71 -15.49
N CYS A 15 -6.83 1.06 -16.00
CA CYS A 15 -6.98 1.37 -17.42
C CYS A 15 -7.18 2.88 -17.60
N ASP A 16 -6.27 3.53 -18.31
CA ASP A 16 -6.24 5.00 -18.41
C ASP A 16 -7.25 5.55 -19.44
N ASP A 17 -7.61 4.77 -20.48
CA ASP A 17 -8.51 5.19 -21.55
C ASP A 17 -9.86 4.45 -21.60
N CYS A 18 -10.16 3.64 -20.59
CA CYS A 18 -11.29 2.73 -20.65
C CYS A 18 -12.67 3.37 -20.48
N GLY A 19 -12.82 4.63 -20.04
CA GLY A 19 -14.11 5.21 -19.62
C GLY A 19 -15.27 5.23 -20.66
N SER A 20 -15.00 4.93 -21.93
CA SER A 20 -16.03 4.77 -22.99
C SER A 20 -16.15 3.34 -23.56
N VAL A 21 -15.20 2.45 -23.21
CA VAL A 21 -14.97 1.14 -23.84
C VAL A 21 -15.00 0.00 -22.79
N GLU A 22 -15.30 0.33 -21.53
CA GLU A 22 -15.36 -0.64 -20.45
C GLU A 22 -16.28 -1.80 -20.85
N PRO A 23 -15.79 -3.05 -20.86
CA PRO A 23 -16.70 -4.18 -20.74
C PRO A 23 -17.39 -3.96 -19.40
N GLY A 24 -18.63 -3.47 -19.40
CA GLY A 24 -19.26 -2.76 -18.28
C GLY A 24 -19.56 -3.58 -17.02
N ASN A 25 -18.76 -4.60 -16.71
CA ASN A 25 -18.91 -5.50 -15.57
C ASN A 25 -17.58 -6.11 -15.06
N ILE A 26 -16.42 -5.60 -15.48
CA ILE A 26 -15.11 -6.18 -15.11
C ILE A 26 -14.20 -5.23 -14.32
N GLY A 27 -14.53 -3.93 -14.27
CA GLY A 27 -13.93 -3.01 -13.32
C GLY A 27 -14.30 -3.41 -11.90
N ILE A 28 -13.30 -3.58 -11.04
CA ILE A 28 -13.50 -3.97 -9.64
C ILE A 28 -13.29 -2.74 -8.75
N THR A 29 -14.31 -2.39 -7.97
CA THR A 29 -14.29 -1.29 -6.98
C THR A 29 -14.22 -1.80 -5.54
N SER A 30 -13.79 -3.05 -5.31
CA SER A 30 -13.70 -3.64 -3.95
C SER A 30 -12.65 -4.75 -3.83
N LEU A 31 -11.85 -4.90 -2.77
CA LEU A 31 -11.36 -4.01 -1.70
C LEU A 31 -10.14 -4.75 -1.14
N ASP A 32 -8.98 -4.12 -1.03
CA ASP A 32 -7.81 -4.66 -0.31
C ASP A 32 -8.04 -4.53 1.22
N ALA A 33 -7.17 -5.05 2.09
CA ALA A 33 -7.23 -4.81 3.54
C ALA A 33 -6.97 -3.33 3.94
N VAL A 34 -6.44 -2.49 3.05
CA VAL A 34 -6.05 -1.10 3.36
C VAL A 34 -6.91 -0.02 2.69
N GLY A 35 -7.84 -0.37 1.79
CA GLY A 35 -8.73 0.59 1.14
C GLY A 35 -9.34 0.14 -0.19
N ASP A 36 -10.20 1.00 -0.75
CA ASP A 36 -10.74 0.93 -2.12
C ASP A 36 -9.62 1.09 -3.16
N PHE A 37 -9.82 0.72 -4.43
CA PHE A 37 -8.82 0.92 -5.48
C PHE A 37 -8.67 2.39 -5.91
N ASN A 38 -9.67 3.27 -5.64
CA ASN A 38 -9.70 4.75 -5.85
C ASN A 38 -9.06 5.25 -7.18
N ALA A 39 -8.88 4.33 -8.12
CA ALA A 39 -8.39 4.51 -9.46
C ALA A 39 -9.29 3.61 -10.31
N GLU A 40 -10.28 4.23 -10.94
CA GLU A 40 -11.31 3.54 -11.68
C GLU A 40 -11.09 3.72 -13.19
N PRO A 41 -11.22 2.65 -14.00
CA PRO A 41 -11.45 1.25 -13.61
C PRO A 41 -10.15 0.49 -13.25
N SER A 42 -10.21 -0.32 -12.19
CA SER A 42 -9.13 -1.22 -11.75
C SER A 42 -9.40 -2.68 -12.11
N PHE A 43 -8.35 -3.40 -12.50
CA PHE A 43 -8.41 -4.78 -13.00
C PHE A 43 -7.40 -5.67 -12.29
N ARG A 44 -7.78 -6.92 -12.03
CA ARG A 44 -6.84 -7.90 -11.47
C ARG A 44 -5.99 -8.54 -12.58
N PRO A 45 -4.68 -8.69 -12.36
CA PRO A 45 -3.80 -9.36 -13.31
C PRO A 45 -4.12 -10.86 -13.40
N VAL A 46 -3.65 -11.49 -14.48
CA VAL A 46 -3.48 -12.94 -14.52
C VAL A 46 -2.18 -13.32 -13.82
N VAL A 47 -2.21 -14.28 -12.90
CA VAL A 47 -1.04 -14.84 -12.24
C VAL A 47 -0.33 -15.78 -13.20
N LEU A 48 0.88 -15.41 -13.61
CA LEU A 48 1.71 -16.17 -14.54
C LEU A 48 2.60 -17.19 -13.81
N SER A 49 2.93 -16.92 -12.55
CA SER A 49 3.83 -17.76 -11.75
C SER A 49 3.47 -17.71 -10.27
N ASN A 50 3.67 -18.83 -9.57
CA ASN A 50 3.51 -18.90 -8.10
C ASN A 50 4.68 -18.24 -7.34
N ASN A 51 5.72 -17.78 -8.04
CA ASN A 51 6.87 -17.11 -7.46
C ASN A 51 6.64 -15.60 -7.25
N PHE A 52 5.40 -15.20 -6.91
CA PHE A 52 5.03 -13.80 -6.66
C PHE A 52 5.57 -13.29 -5.31
N ASN A 53 5.71 -14.15 -4.31
CA ASN A 53 6.28 -13.81 -2.99
C ASN A 53 7.80 -13.97 -2.99
N GLN A 54 8.51 -13.17 -3.78
CA GLN A 54 9.97 -13.15 -3.83
C GLN A 54 10.50 -11.78 -3.45
N LYS A 55 11.36 -11.75 -2.41
CA LYS A 55 12.02 -10.53 -1.97
C LYS A 55 13.36 -10.34 -2.69
N THR A 56 13.50 -9.21 -3.38
CA THR A 56 14.73 -8.77 -4.02
C THR A 56 15.03 -7.34 -3.58
N GLY A 57 16.01 -7.17 -2.69
CA GLY A 57 16.32 -5.85 -2.12
C GLY A 57 15.16 -5.28 -1.29
N ASP A 58 14.66 -4.11 -1.68
CA ASP A 58 13.51 -3.44 -1.07
C ASP A 58 12.16 -3.90 -1.65
N GLN A 59 12.16 -4.67 -2.73
CA GLN A 59 10.95 -5.18 -3.36
C GLN A 59 10.56 -6.53 -2.75
N ILE A 60 9.34 -6.67 -2.21
CA ILE A 60 8.88 -7.89 -1.54
C ILE A 60 8.07 -8.83 -2.43
N TRP A 61 7.65 -8.36 -3.60
CA TRP A 61 6.89 -9.15 -4.56
C TRP A 61 7.53 -9.10 -5.94
N ASN A 62 7.42 -10.19 -6.70
CA ASN A 62 7.93 -10.25 -8.07
C ASN A 62 6.88 -9.69 -9.05
N PRO A 63 7.13 -8.54 -9.71
CA PRO A 63 6.19 -7.97 -10.68
C PRO A 63 6.01 -8.88 -11.90
N ALA A 64 7.06 -9.62 -12.31
CA ALA A 64 7.00 -10.53 -13.46
C ALA A 64 6.14 -11.78 -13.21
N ALA A 65 5.67 -12.00 -11.97
CA ALA A 65 4.70 -13.05 -11.68
C ALA A 65 3.26 -12.68 -12.10
N PHE A 66 3.04 -11.42 -12.50
CA PHE A 66 1.74 -10.88 -12.86
C PHE A 66 1.74 -10.42 -14.32
N GLY A 67 0.76 -10.90 -15.07
CA GLY A 67 0.49 -10.47 -16.44
C GLY A 67 -0.57 -9.38 -16.50
N LEU A 68 -0.91 -8.99 -17.72
CA LEU A 68 -2.04 -8.11 -18.00
C LEU A 68 -3.36 -8.77 -17.61
N PRO A 69 -4.41 -7.97 -17.32
CA PRO A 69 -5.75 -8.50 -17.09
C PRO A 69 -6.32 -9.12 -18.37
N SER A 70 -7.23 -10.08 -18.22
CA SER A 70 -8.02 -10.55 -19.36
C SER A 70 -9.10 -9.52 -19.69
N VAL A 71 -9.15 -9.08 -20.95
CA VAL A 71 -10.16 -8.16 -21.50
C VAL A 71 -10.92 -8.77 -22.69
N GLY A 72 -10.64 -10.03 -22.99
CA GLY A 72 -11.17 -10.76 -24.14
C GLY A 72 -12.33 -11.69 -23.81
N PRO A 73 -12.63 -12.67 -24.70
CA PRO A 73 -13.72 -13.63 -24.50
C PRO A 73 -13.59 -14.51 -23.24
N ASP A 74 -12.38 -14.64 -22.70
CA ASP A 74 -12.08 -15.43 -21.49
C ASP A 74 -12.24 -14.64 -20.19
N VAL A 75 -12.69 -13.37 -20.23
CA VAL A 75 -12.70 -12.49 -19.06
C VAL A 75 -13.45 -13.05 -17.85
N PHE A 76 -14.53 -13.83 -18.07
CA PHE A 76 -15.30 -14.46 -17.00
C PHE A 76 -14.88 -15.90 -16.68
N THR A 77 -13.96 -16.48 -17.46
CA THR A 77 -13.55 -17.89 -17.35
C THR A 77 -12.05 -18.07 -17.09
N GLN A 78 -11.28 -16.98 -17.06
CA GLN A 78 -9.85 -16.98 -16.82
C GLN A 78 -9.53 -17.42 -15.38
N ALA A 79 -9.17 -18.69 -15.23
CA ALA A 79 -8.87 -19.29 -13.92
C ALA A 79 -7.60 -18.73 -13.25
N GLY A 80 -6.72 -18.10 -14.03
CA GLY A 80 -5.47 -17.50 -13.53
C GLY A 80 -5.64 -16.10 -12.93
N VAL A 81 -6.83 -15.51 -12.89
CA VAL A 81 -7.02 -14.16 -12.31
C VAL A 81 -6.58 -14.14 -10.84
N ALA A 82 -5.81 -13.11 -10.46
CA ALA A 82 -5.32 -12.95 -9.11
C ALA A 82 -6.49 -12.91 -8.11
N LYS A 83 -6.30 -13.62 -7.00
CA LYS A 83 -7.28 -13.67 -5.92
C LYS A 83 -7.12 -12.47 -5.01
N ARG A 84 -8.23 -12.07 -4.38
CA ARG A 84 -8.22 -11.04 -3.34
C ARG A 84 -7.31 -11.46 -2.18
N ASN A 85 -6.51 -10.52 -1.66
CA ASN A 85 -5.61 -10.70 -0.51
C ASN A 85 -4.58 -11.83 -0.71
N MET A 86 -4.14 -12.05 -1.95
CA MET A 86 -3.16 -13.09 -2.30
C MET A 86 -1.73 -12.71 -1.92
N LEU A 87 -1.44 -11.41 -1.86
CA LEU A 87 -0.14 -10.88 -1.47
C LEU A 87 -0.12 -10.59 0.03
N TRP A 88 1.05 -10.65 0.65
CA TRP A 88 1.21 -10.32 2.06
C TRP A 88 2.25 -9.20 2.21
N GLY A 89 1.84 -8.11 2.85
CA GLY A 89 2.68 -6.94 3.07
C GLY A 89 3.57 -7.07 4.31
N PRO A 90 4.40 -6.04 4.57
CA PRO A 90 5.30 -6.04 5.71
C PRO A 90 4.53 -5.84 7.03
N GLY A 91 4.97 -6.51 8.08
CA GLY A 91 4.55 -6.17 9.44
C GLY A 91 5.23 -4.88 9.91
N THR A 92 4.70 -4.26 10.96
CA THR A 92 5.25 -3.04 11.53
C THR A 92 5.11 -3.04 13.05
N TRP A 93 6.05 -2.38 13.74
CA TRP A 93 6.04 -2.23 15.18
C TRP A 93 6.71 -0.91 15.57
N GLY A 94 6.33 -0.39 16.73
CA GLY A 94 6.86 0.88 17.20
C GLY A 94 6.69 1.09 18.70
N VAL A 95 7.59 1.89 19.27
CA VAL A 95 7.67 2.15 20.70
C VAL A 95 7.88 3.65 20.94
N ASN A 96 6.96 4.26 21.70
CA ASN A 96 7.17 5.56 22.33
C ASN A 96 7.53 5.34 23.79
N LEU A 97 8.38 6.20 24.34
CA LEU A 97 8.82 6.16 25.73
C LEU A 97 8.73 7.56 26.35
N GLY A 98 8.05 7.68 27.49
CA GLY A 98 8.04 8.89 28.30
C GLY A 98 8.74 8.66 29.63
N LEU A 99 9.59 9.59 30.05
CA LEU A 99 10.23 9.61 31.37
C LEU A 99 9.97 10.97 32.04
N HIS A 100 9.44 10.95 33.26
CA HIS A 100 9.14 12.16 34.02
C HIS A 100 9.64 12.03 35.46
N LYS A 101 10.11 13.15 36.03
CA LYS A 101 10.55 13.27 37.41
C LYS A 101 10.01 14.54 38.04
N ASP A 102 9.30 14.36 39.15
CA ASP A 102 8.85 15.45 40.01
C ASP A 102 9.91 15.77 41.08
N PHE A 103 10.18 17.07 41.23
CA PHE A 103 11.07 17.67 42.21
C PHE A 103 10.26 18.60 43.11
N ARG A 104 9.98 18.14 44.33
CA ARG A 104 9.33 18.95 45.36
C ARG A 104 10.39 19.81 46.06
N PHE A 105 10.29 21.12 45.87
CA PHE A 105 11.21 22.07 46.51
C PHE A 105 10.67 22.54 47.86
N THR A 106 9.36 22.79 47.96
CA THR A 106 8.67 23.17 49.20
C THR A 106 7.29 22.51 49.25
N ASP A 107 6.48 22.85 50.26
CA ASP A 107 5.09 22.38 50.34
C ASP A 107 4.17 22.96 49.28
N ARG A 108 4.53 24.10 48.69
CA ARG A 108 3.73 24.79 47.67
C ARG A 108 4.37 24.72 46.27
N VAL A 109 5.68 24.51 46.18
CA VAL A 109 6.42 24.53 44.91
C VAL A 109 6.87 23.14 44.49
N ASN A 110 6.39 22.70 43.31
CA ASN A 110 6.81 21.46 42.63
C ASN A 110 7.22 21.77 41.19
N ALA A 111 8.33 21.18 40.72
CA ALA A 111 8.69 21.18 39.30
C ALA A 111 8.74 19.75 38.75
N GLN A 112 8.08 19.55 37.62
CA GLN A 112 8.15 18.32 36.85
C GLN A 112 9.03 18.53 35.63
N LEU A 113 10.09 17.72 35.52
CA LEU A 113 10.92 17.60 34.32
C LEU A 113 10.59 16.30 33.62
N GLY A 114 10.46 16.31 32.30
CA GLY A 114 10.28 15.09 31.55
C GLY A 114 10.66 15.17 30.09
N ALA A 115 10.78 14.00 29.48
CA ALA A 115 11.05 13.81 28.06
C ALA A 115 10.13 12.72 27.52
N ASP A 116 9.40 13.03 26.45
CA ASP A 116 8.63 12.09 25.66
C ASP A 116 9.38 11.83 24.35
N VAL A 117 9.69 10.58 24.04
CA VAL A 117 10.38 10.16 22.82
C VAL A 117 9.44 9.29 21.99
N ASP A 118 9.05 9.78 20.82
CA ASP A 118 8.28 9.01 19.85
C ASP A 118 9.23 8.23 18.93
N ASN A 119 8.86 6.98 18.61
CA ASN A 119 9.69 6.05 17.84
C ASN A 119 11.14 5.97 18.37
N ILE A 120 11.31 5.55 19.62
CA ILE A 120 12.61 5.56 20.33
C ILE A 120 13.73 4.82 19.58
N PHE A 121 13.39 3.76 18.86
CA PHE A 121 14.33 2.97 18.07
C PHE A 121 14.60 3.54 16.68
N ASN A 122 13.91 4.60 16.27
CA ASN A 122 13.97 5.14 14.91
C ASN A 122 13.77 4.04 13.86
N HIS A 123 12.87 3.10 14.14
CA HIS A 123 12.61 1.93 13.29
C HIS A 123 11.64 2.35 12.17
N PRO A 124 11.93 2.02 10.89
CA PRO A 124 11.02 2.30 9.77
C PRO A 124 9.68 1.57 9.92
N LEU A 125 8.58 2.29 9.70
CA LEU A 125 7.23 1.76 9.76
C LEU A 125 6.76 1.44 8.34
N LEU A 126 7.12 0.26 7.83
CA LEU A 126 7.02 -0.08 6.40
C LEU A 126 5.64 -0.59 5.96
N SER A 127 4.71 -0.86 6.88
CA SER A 127 3.33 -1.20 6.52
C SER A 127 2.69 0.00 5.82
N PRO A 128 2.21 -0.13 4.57
CA PRO A 128 1.55 0.96 3.88
C PRO A 128 0.31 1.45 4.65
N ASN A 129 0.07 2.77 4.63
CA ASN A 129 -1.21 3.35 5.03
C ASN A 129 -2.25 3.17 3.91
N SER A 130 -3.47 3.68 4.11
CA SER A 130 -4.55 3.62 3.10
C SER A 130 -4.13 4.17 1.75
N ASP A 131 -3.36 5.27 1.76
CA ASP A 131 -3.05 6.04 0.55
C ASP A 131 -1.93 5.40 -0.29
N ALA A 132 -1.01 4.68 0.36
CA ALA A 132 0.06 3.97 -0.34
C ALA A 132 -0.32 2.52 -0.66
N GLY A 133 -1.10 1.88 0.22
CA GLY A 133 -1.42 0.45 0.16
C GLY A 133 -2.55 0.08 -0.79
N GLY A 134 -3.49 1.01 -1.02
CA GLY A 134 -4.58 0.87 -1.98
C GLY A 134 -4.94 2.25 -2.51
N GLY A 135 -6.02 2.36 -3.27
CA GLY A 135 -6.63 3.68 -3.47
C GLY A 135 -5.86 4.62 -4.40
N GLY A 136 -5.26 4.10 -5.47
CA GLY A 136 -4.33 4.87 -6.32
C GLY A 136 -2.91 4.93 -5.76
N GLY A 137 -2.65 4.29 -4.62
CA GLY A 137 -1.32 4.08 -4.07
C GLY A 137 -0.47 3.14 -4.91
N SER A 138 0.84 3.40 -4.98
CA SER A 138 1.77 2.66 -5.82
C SER A 138 2.17 1.28 -5.28
N PHE A 139 1.80 0.91 -4.05
CA PHE A 139 2.37 -0.28 -3.42
C PHE A 139 1.86 -1.59 -4.04
N ALA A 140 0.56 -1.74 -4.24
CA ALA A 140 -0.05 -2.91 -4.86
C ALA A 140 -0.41 -2.70 -6.35
N TRP A 141 -0.09 -1.53 -6.89
CA TRP A 141 -0.36 -1.15 -8.27
C TRP A 141 0.74 -1.68 -9.20
N LEU A 142 0.36 -2.45 -10.23
CA LEU A 142 1.29 -3.00 -11.23
C LEU A 142 1.60 -2.01 -12.35
N GLY A 143 0.75 -0.99 -12.55
CA GLY A 143 0.86 -0.02 -13.62
C GLY A 143 -0.47 0.23 -14.33
N SER A 144 -0.40 0.92 -15.47
CA SER A 144 -1.56 1.18 -16.32
C SER A 144 -1.46 0.49 -17.68
N PHE A 145 -2.61 0.32 -18.33
CA PHE A 145 -2.72 -0.12 -19.71
C PHE A 145 -3.81 0.64 -20.44
N ASN A 146 -3.79 0.61 -21.77
CA ASN A 146 -4.87 1.11 -22.63
C ASN A 146 -5.53 -0.01 -23.43
N VAL A 147 -6.77 0.22 -23.87
CA VAL A 147 -7.51 -0.73 -24.69
C VAL A 147 -7.76 -0.17 -26.08
N ARG A 148 -7.42 -0.95 -27.10
CA ARG A 148 -7.72 -0.60 -28.50
C ARG A 148 -8.92 -1.36 -29.01
N VAL A 149 -9.65 -0.73 -29.94
CA VAL A 149 -10.70 -1.38 -30.73
C VAL A 149 -10.37 -1.30 -32.21
N ASP A 150 -10.74 -2.34 -32.95
CA ASP A 150 -10.79 -2.30 -34.40
C ASP A 150 -11.85 -1.26 -34.82
N GLN A 151 -11.41 -0.21 -35.51
CA GLN A 151 -12.28 0.91 -35.90
C GLN A 151 -13.32 0.53 -36.97
N THR A 152 -13.15 -0.60 -37.65
CA THR A 152 -14.08 -1.10 -38.68
C THR A 152 -15.10 -2.07 -38.09
N THR A 153 -14.66 -2.95 -37.19
CA THR A 153 -15.52 -4.01 -36.63
C THR A 153 -16.03 -3.71 -35.22
N GLY A 154 -15.50 -2.70 -34.55
CA GLY A 154 -15.81 -2.34 -33.16
C GLY A 154 -15.35 -3.37 -32.13
N ARG A 155 -14.59 -4.40 -32.54
CA ARG A 155 -14.14 -5.47 -31.65
C ARG A 155 -12.93 -5.01 -30.84
N LEU A 156 -12.89 -5.37 -29.56
CA LEU A 156 -11.71 -5.18 -28.72
C LEU A 156 -10.53 -5.94 -29.31
N LEU A 157 -9.39 -5.26 -29.39
CA LEU A 157 -8.12 -5.85 -29.79
C LEU A 157 -7.41 -6.42 -28.55
N PRO A 158 -6.51 -7.40 -28.73
CA PRO A 158 -5.62 -7.81 -27.66
C PRO A 158 -4.81 -6.62 -27.12
N LEU A 159 -4.51 -6.64 -25.82
CA LEU A 159 -3.70 -5.61 -25.19
C LEU A 159 -2.30 -5.58 -25.83
N ASP A 160 -1.91 -4.40 -26.32
CA ASP A 160 -0.61 -4.16 -26.93
C ASP A 160 0.42 -3.84 -25.83
N PRO A 161 1.57 -4.53 -25.76
CA PRO A 161 2.63 -4.18 -24.81
C PRO A 161 3.10 -2.72 -24.90
N ALA A 162 2.95 -2.07 -26.05
CA ALA A 162 3.28 -0.65 -26.23
C ALA A 162 2.33 0.29 -25.46
N ASP A 163 1.14 -0.18 -25.10
CA ASP A 163 0.13 0.58 -24.35
C ASP A 163 0.20 0.35 -22.84
N VAL A 164 1.21 -0.38 -22.37
CA VAL A 164 1.37 -0.74 -20.96
C VAL A 164 2.47 0.12 -20.34
N THR A 165 2.14 0.76 -19.21
CA THR A 165 3.10 1.51 -18.41
C THR A 165 3.25 0.83 -17.04
N PRO A 166 4.29 -0.01 -16.84
CA PRO A 166 4.50 -0.68 -15.57
C PRO A 166 4.92 0.28 -14.46
N ASN A 167 4.44 0.01 -13.25
CA ASN A 167 4.88 0.70 -12.04
C ASN A 167 6.16 0.05 -11.50
N THR A 168 7.24 0.83 -11.43
CA THR A 168 8.52 0.37 -10.87
C THR A 168 8.52 0.22 -9.36
N ASP A 169 7.54 0.81 -8.66
CA ASP A 169 7.45 0.79 -7.20
C ASP A 169 6.54 -0.30 -6.62
N PHE A 170 6.01 -1.18 -7.48
CA PHE A 170 5.20 -2.31 -7.07
C PHE A 170 5.91 -3.16 -5.99
N GLY A 171 5.30 -3.25 -4.81
CA GLY A 171 5.81 -4.01 -3.67
C GLY A 171 7.11 -3.49 -3.08
N ARG A 172 7.51 -2.23 -3.33
CA ARG A 172 8.77 -1.68 -2.79
C ARG A 172 8.59 -1.05 -1.41
N LEU A 173 9.48 -1.39 -0.49
CA LEU A 173 9.52 -0.89 0.90
C LEU A 173 10.34 0.40 1.01
N ILE A 174 9.88 1.45 0.32
CA ILE A 174 10.63 2.72 0.17
C ILE A 174 10.09 3.87 1.02
N SER A 175 9.03 3.63 1.81
CA SER A 175 8.36 4.66 2.60
C SER A 175 8.07 4.18 4.02
N SER A 176 8.10 5.11 4.98
CA SER A 176 7.80 4.90 6.39
C SER A 176 6.58 5.73 6.78
N PHE A 177 5.60 5.12 7.44
CA PHE A 177 4.28 5.71 7.67
C PHE A 177 3.94 5.84 9.15
N THR A 178 3.48 7.01 9.57
CA THR A 178 3.02 7.28 10.93
C THR A 178 1.75 6.49 11.20
N GLN A 179 1.78 5.59 12.18
CA GLN A 179 0.71 4.63 12.43
C GLN A 179 0.63 4.29 13.92
N GLU A 180 -0.58 3.99 14.40
CA GLU A 180 -0.83 3.58 15.80
C GLU A 180 -0.26 4.54 16.85
N GLY A 181 -0.25 5.85 16.56
CA GLY A 181 0.31 6.88 17.43
C GLY A 181 1.84 6.88 17.52
N ILE A 182 2.54 6.13 16.69
CA ILE A 182 4.01 6.19 16.54
C ILE A 182 4.35 6.98 15.28
N ASP A 183 5.18 8.02 15.43
CA ASP A 183 5.65 8.83 14.30
C ASP A 183 6.62 8.02 13.40
N ASN A 184 6.60 8.28 12.10
CA ASN A 184 7.46 7.63 11.11
C ASN A 184 8.95 7.99 11.24
N ARG A 185 9.23 8.95 12.12
CA ARG A 185 10.55 9.46 12.49
C ARG A 185 10.66 9.53 14.00
N ARG A 186 11.88 9.49 14.50
CA ARG A 186 12.12 9.75 15.93
C ARG A 186 11.92 11.23 16.25
N THR A 187 11.07 11.52 17.22
CA THR A 187 10.92 12.88 17.77
C THR A 187 11.11 12.87 19.28
N VAL A 188 11.62 13.97 19.82
CA VAL A 188 11.86 14.14 21.26
C VAL A 188 11.18 15.43 21.71
N ARG A 189 10.33 15.32 22.72
CA ARG A 189 9.64 16.44 23.34
C ARG A 189 10.06 16.58 24.79
N LEU A 190 10.70 17.70 25.11
CA LEU A 190 11.06 18.06 26.48
C LEU A 190 9.90 18.82 27.13
N ARG A 191 9.65 18.54 28.42
CA ARG A 191 8.56 19.14 29.20
C ARG A 191 9.10 19.63 30.53
N LEU A 192 8.73 20.87 30.85
CA LEU A 192 8.92 21.47 32.16
C LEU A 192 7.57 22.03 32.62
N ARG A 193 7.13 21.63 33.80
CA ARG A 193 5.95 22.20 34.47
C ARG A 193 6.34 22.64 35.87
N ILE A 194 6.04 23.89 36.21
CA ILE A 194 6.22 24.43 37.56
C ILE A 194 4.84 24.74 38.12
N THR A 195 4.56 24.30 39.34
CA THR A 195 3.31 24.58 40.07
C THR A 195 3.67 25.25 41.39
N PHE A 196 2.92 26.29 41.77
CA PHE A 196 3.11 27.13 42.95
C PHE A 196 1.80 27.40 43.67
#